data_AF-A0A831Y546-F1
#
_entry.id   AF-A0A831Y546-F1
#
_cell.length_a   1.000
_cell.length_b   1.000
_cell.length_c   1.000
_cell.angle_alpha   90.00
_cell.angle_beta   90.00
_cell.angle_gamma   90.00
#
_symmetry.space_group_name_H-M   'P 1'
#
loop_
_entity.id
_entity.type
_entity.pdbx_description
1 polymer ?
#
loop_
_entity_poly.entity_id
_entity_poly.type
_entity_poly.pdbx_seq_one_letter_code
_entity_poly.pdbx_strand_id
1 'polypeptide(L)'
;MSSPADAADRAGTLDDLRRIIRRIEARRPPRPAPEAVEQVVGGHVVETAEGPIVAVRREYPLAHAHGRVSLARALDVPPAVLELIARAEEAPGQGRGLLFLDTETTGLAGGTGTYAFLVGAGFVEDDRFVVVQHFMRDFDEEPALLAALDPLLTRATGLVTFNGGAFDVPLLETRFLMVRRRWPALVAHVDLLRPARRVWSARLEDCRLATLEREVLGLEREEDVPGFMIPALYFDWLRHRRAAPLARVFQHNRHDVLSLAALLGWFTEALDGGLASLAASELAGIGRLWERLDVERALDCYRAALAAGLDGGEGHRVRLRLALWEKRRARWDAARPLWETAARAAAFDPQPWEELAKFHEHRRRDLAAARAVVVEAIGLARRAAAPARVMDALTYRLARLDRRLARAGAAIEDLAPSPPV
;
A
#
# COMPACT_ATOMS: atom_id res chain seq x y z
N MET A 1 62.63 -11.40 44.78
CA MET A 1 63.11 -12.79 44.68
C MET A 1 61.98 -13.69 45.18
N SER A 2 61.15 -14.25 44.28
CA SER A 2 60.15 -15.25 44.67
C SER A 2 60.86 -16.56 44.99
N SER A 3 60.52 -17.15 46.13
CA SER A 3 61.09 -18.42 46.61
C SER A 3 60.70 -19.58 45.67
N PRO A 4 61.59 -20.55 45.39
CA PRO A 4 61.27 -21.71 44.55
C PRO A 4 60.09 -22.56 45.05
N ALA A 5 59.69 -22.44 46.31
CA ALA A 5 58.48 -23.07 46.86
C ALA A 5 57.17 -22.49 46.29
N ASP A 6 57.15 -21.20 45.94
CA ASP A 6 55.96 -20.46 45.48
C ASP A 6 55.63 -20.73 43.99
N ALA A 7 56.62 -21.19 43.23
CA ALA A 7 56.47 -21.58 41.82
C ALA A 7 55.96 -23.03 41.67
N ALA A 8 56.33 -23.92 42.60
CA ALA A 8 55.86 -25.31 42.63
C ALA A 8 54.38 -25.42 43.03
N ASP A 9 53.94 -24.57 43.98
CA ASP A 9 52.56 -24.57 44.47
C ASP A 9 51.56 -24.04 43.41
N ARG A 10 51.96 -23.02 42.63
CA ARG A 10 51.19 -22.49 41.48
C ARG A 10 51.10 -23.45 40.29
N ALA A 11 52.12 -24.28 40.07
CA ALA A 11 52.11 -25.29 39.01
C ALA A 11 51.13 -26.43 39.32
N GLY A 12 51.05 -26.86 40.59
CA GLY A 12 50.05 -27.83 41.05
C GLY A 12 48.61 -27.34 40.89
N THR A 13 48.36 -26.05 41.16
CA THR A 13 47.01 -25.46 41.04
C THR A 13 46.52 -25.36 39.59
N LEU A 14 47.43 -25.06 38.64
CA LEU A 14 47.11 -24.97 37.21
C LEU A 14 46.81 -26.34 36.58
N ASP A 15 47.55 -27.36 36.96
CA ASP A 15 47.31 -28.72 36.46
C ASP A 15 46.05 -29.36 37.08
N ASP A 16 45.71 -29.01 38.32
CA ASP A 16 44.44 -29.40 38.93
C ASP A 16 43.24 -28.68 38.29
N LEU A 17 43.37 -27.39 37.97
CA LEU A 17 42.37 -26.64 37.18
C LEU A 17 42.15 -27.27 35.80
N ARG A 18 43.24 -27.63 35.09
CA ARG A 18 43.16 -28.33 33.80
C ARG A 18 42.48 -29.70 33.92
N ARG A 19 42.74 -30.43 35.01
CA ARG A 19 42.12 -31.73 35.27
C ARG A 19 40.61 -31.59 35.56
N ILE A 20 40.22 -30.55 36.29
CA ILE A 20 38.80 -30.24 36.57
C ILE A 20 38.08 -29.82 35.30
N ILE A 21 38.67 -28.94 34.49
CA ILE A 21 38.10 -28.50 33.19
C ILE A 21 37.90 -29.71 32.26
N ARG A 22 38.91 -30.57 32.08
CA ARG A 22 38.78 -31.79 31.27
C ARG A 22 37.70 -32.73 31.77
N ARG A 23 37.50 -32.83 33.09
CA ARG A 23 36.46 -33.67 33.70
C ARG A 23 35.05 -33.08 33.52
N ILE A 24 34.92 -31.76 33.46
CA ILE A 24 33.67 -31.05 33.17
C ILE A 24 33.34 -31.14 31.68
N GLU A 25 34.33 -30.97 30.80
CA GLU A 25 34.19 -31.08 29.34
C GLU A 25 33.86 -32.51 28.90
N ALA A 26 34.51 -33.53 29.48
CA ALA A 26 34.27 -34.94 29.18
C ALA A 26 32.91 -35.47 29.70
N ARG A 27 32.25 -34.74 30.60
CA ARG A 27 30.92 -35.09 31.13
C ARG A 27 29.77 -34.42 30.38
N ARG A 28 30.05 -33.49 29.47
CA ARG A 28 29.01 -32.86 28.65
C ARG A 28 28.76 -33.77 27.46
N PRO A 29 27.57 -34.39 27.31
CA PRO A 29 27.26 -35.14 26.10
C PRO A 29 27.50 -34.21 24.90
N PRO A 30 28.11 -34.70 23.81
CA PRO A 30 28.28 -33.90 22.61
C PRO A 30 26.90 -33.38 22.23
N ARG A 31 26.75 -32.05 22.16
CA ARG A 31 25.50 -31.47 21.68
C ARG A 31 25.28 -32.03 20.28
N PRO A 32 24.06 -32.50 19.94
CA PRO A 32 23.76 -32.88 18.57
C PRO A 32 24.14 -31.72 17.65
N ALA A 33 24.73 -32.05 16.49
CA ALA A 33 25.04 -31.05 15.48
C ALA A 33 23.77 -30.23 15.21
N PRO A 34 23.86 -28.89 15.11
CA PRO A 34 22.71 -28.07 14.80
C PRO A 34 22.08 -28.58 13.50
N GLU A 35 20.75 -28.74 13.52
CA GLU A 35 19.97 -29.17 12.36
C GLU A 35 20.25 -28.23 11.18
N ALA A 36 20.41 -28.81 9.98
CA ALA A 36 20.69 -28.03 8.78
C ALA A 36 19.52 -27.09 8.48
N VAL A 37 19.79 -25.86 8.05
CA VAL A 37 18.75 -24.84 7.90
C VAL A 37 17.68 -25.27 6.90
N GLU A 38 18.08 -25.93 5.81
CA GLU A 38 17.17 -26.50 4.82
C GLU A 38 16.21 -27.54 5.40
N GLN A 39 16.61 -28.32 6.41
CA GLN A 39 15.72 -29.25 7.10
C GLN A 39 14.70 -28.50 7.96
N VAL A 40 15.16 -27.51 8.73
CA VAL A 40 14.32 -26.67 9.59
C VAL A 40 13.23 -25.93 8.81
N VAL A 41 13.56 -25.41 7.62
CA VAL A 41 12.61 -24.66 6.79
C VAL A 41 11.84 -25.56 5.81
N GLY A 42 12.13 -26.86 5.78
CA GLY A 42 11.55 -27.82 4.84
C GLY A 42 11.84 -27.46 3.39
N GLY A 43 13.09 -27.10 3.11
CA GLY A 43 13.67 -26.81 1.81
C GLY A 43 14.71 -27.84 1.38
N HIS A 44 15.43 -27.53 0.33
CA HIS A 44 16.53 -28.33 -0.19
C HIS A 44 17.61 -27.41 -0.77
N VAL A 45 18.85 -27.93 -0.85
CA VAL A 45 19.93 -27.24 -1.53
C VAL A 45 19.76 -27.41 -3.04
N VAL A 46 19.78 -26.30 -3.76
CA VAL A 46 19.73 -26.25 -5.23
C VAL A 46 21.08 -25.78 -5.74
N GLU A 47 21.66 -26.54 -6.65
CA GLU A 47 22.86 -26.13 -7.38
C GLU A 47 22.48 -25.21 -8.53
N THR A 48 23.00 -23.98 -8.51
CA THR A 48 22.88 -23.03 -9.60
C THR A 48 24.19 -22.95 -10.39
N ALA A 49 24.20 -22.25 -11.51
CA ALA A 49 25.43 -21.98 -12.25
C ALA A 49 26.48 -21.19 -11.44
N GLU A 50 26.08 -20.52 -10.35
CA GLU A 50 26.94 -19.68 -9.51
C GLU A 50 27.15 -20.26 -8.09
N GLY A 51 26.78 -21.53 -7.88
CA GLY A 51 26.93 -22.23 -6.60
C GLY A 51 25.61 -22.62 -5.93
N PRO A 52 25.68 -23.17 -4.70
CA PRO A 52 24.53 -23.71 -4.01
C PRO A 52 23.74 -22.63 -3.25
N ILE A 53 22.42 -22.80 -3.18
CA ILE A 53 21.51 -22.01 -2.33
C ILE A 53 20.47 -22.92 -1.68
N VAL A 54 19.77 -22.42 -0.66
CA VAL A 54 18.59 -23.11 -0.14
C VAL A 54 17.34 -22.59 -0.83
N ALA A 55 16.52 -23.50 -1.34
CA ALA A 55 15.21 -23.20 -1.91
C ALA A 55 14.11 -23.91 -1.12
N VAL A 56 13.03 -23.18 -0.81
CA VAL A 56 11.80 -23.73 -0.25
C VAL A 56 10.69 -23.53 -1.26
N ARG A 57 10.07 -24.63 -1.71
CA ARG A 57 8.93 -24.61 -2.63
C ARG A 57 7.66 -25.06 -1.90
N ARG A 58 6.57 -24.33 -2.09
CA ARG A 58 5.22 -24.66 -1.60
C ARG A 58 4.21 -24.43 -2.72
N GLU A 59 3.22 -25.30 -2.81
CA GLU A 59 2.20 -25.26 -3.84
C GLU A 59 0.82 -25.19 -3.19
N TYR A 60 -0.03 -24.33 -3.74
CA TYR A 60 -1.37 -24.10 -3.26
C TYR A 60 -2.35 -24.36 -4.41
N PRO A 61 -3.45 -25.09 -4.17
CA PRO A 61 -4.59 -25.06 -5.10
C PRO A 61 -5.02 -23.61 -5.35
N LEU A 62 -5.44 -23.26 -6.56
CA LEU A 62 -5.94 -21.90 -6.83
C LEU A 62 -7.16 -21.54 -5.97
N ALA A 63 -7.96 -22.54 -5.59
CA ALA A 63 -9.06 -22.39 -4.65
C ALA A 63 -8.63 -22.15 -3.18
N HIS A 64 -7.33 -22.21 -2.87
CA HIS A 64 -6.83 -21.84 -1.55
C HIS A 64 -7.29 -20.42 -1.21
N ALA A 65 -7.90 -20.27 -0.03
CA ALA A 65 -8.30 -19.00 0.51
C ALA A 65 -7.20 -18.48 1.43
N HIS A 66 -6.74 -17.26 1.19
CA HIS A 66 -5.81 -16.56 2.05
C HIS A 66 -6.55 -15.38 2.68
N GLY A 67 -6.93 -15.56 3.95
CA GLY A 67 -8.05 -14.81 4.53
C GLY A 67 -9.36 -15.18 3.82
N ARG A 68 -10.15 -14.17 3.43
CA ARG A 68 -11.44 -14.34 2.75
C ARG A 68 -11.37 -14.39 1.23
N VAL A 69 -10.18 -14.31 0.63
CA VAL A 69 -10.01 -14.21 -0.84
C VAL A 69 -9.31 -15.45 -1.38
N SER A 70 -9.85 -16.00 -2.46
CA SER A 70 -9.21 -17.10 -3.19
C SER A 70 -8.07 -16.61 -4.07
N LEU A 71 -6.95 -17.34 -4.08
CA LEU A 71 -5.81 -17.04 -4.95
C LEU A 71 -6.17 -17.03 -6.45
N ALA A 72 -7.21 -17.78 -6.87
CA ALA A 72 -7.71 -17.78 -8.25
C ALA A 72 -8.08 -16.37 -8.74
N ARG A 73 -8.56 -15.50 -7.85
CA ARG A 73 -9.01 -14.14 -8.19
C ARG A 73 -7.87 -13.22 -8.61
N ALA A 74 -6.64 -13.55 -8.19
CA ALA A 74 -5.44 -12.85 -8.63
C ALA A 74 -5.08 -13.15 -10.08
N LEU A 75 -5.71 -14.14 -10.72
CA LEU A 75 -5.39 -14.60 -12.08
C LEU A 75 -6.35 -14.05 -13.11
N ASP A 76 -7.61 -13.87 -12.72
CA ASP A 76 -8.70 -13.38 -13.58
C ASP A 76 -8.75 -11.84 -13.61
N VAL A 77 -7.60 -11.16 -13.44
CA VAL A 77 -7.55 -9.69 -13.37
C VAL A 77 -7.84 -9.09 -14.74
N PRO A 78 -8.92 -8.29 -14.89
CA PRO A 78 -9.19 -7.60 -16.14
C PRO A 78 -8.07 -6.60 -16.45
N PRO A 79 -7.72 -6.39 -17.73
CA PRO A 79 -6.71 -5.40 -18.11
C PRO A 79 -6.97 -3.99 -17.55
N ALA A 80 -8.25 -3.58 -17.49
CA ALA A 80 -8.66 -2.30 -16.92
C ALA A 80 -8.31 -2.18 -15.41
N VAL A 81 -8.40 -3.28 -14.66
CA VAL A 81 -8.00 -3.31 -13.24
C VAL A 81 -6.50 -3.09 -13.12
N LEU A 82 -5.71 -3.78 -13.94
CA LEU A 82 -4.26 -3.62 -13.93
C LEU A 82 -3.84 -2.20 -14.33
N GLU A 83 -4.48 -1.59 -15.32
CA GLU A 83 -4.23 -0.19 -15.71
C GLU A 83 -4.50 0.78 -14.54
N LEU A 84 -5.55 0.53 -13.76
CA LEU A 84 -5.91 1.33 -12.59
C LEU A 84 -4.87 1.24 -11.46
N ILE A 85 -4.32 0.05 -11.21
CA ILE A 85 -3.48 -0.22 -10.03
C ILE A 85 -1.97 -0.17 -10.32
N ALA A 86 -1.52 -0.53 -11.53
CA ALA A 86 -0.09 -0.60 -11.89
C ALA A 86 0.54 0.78 -12.11
N ARG A 87 -0.25 1.78 -12.54
CA ARG A 87 0.29 3.07 -13.05
C ARG A 87 1.36 2.88 -14.15
N ALA A 88 1.30 1.78 -14.90
CA ALA A 88 2.16 1.52 -16.06
C ALA A 88 1.47 2.04 -17.33
N GLU A 89 2.25 2.51 -18.31
CA GLU A 89 1.76 2.86 -19.66
C GLU A 89 1.26 1.61 -20.42
N GLU A 90 1.64 0.43 -19.96
CA GLU A 90 1.23 -0.87 -20.50
C GLU A 90 0.70 -1.75 -19.36
N ALA A 91 -0.55 -2.20 -19.47
CA ALA A 91 -1.10 -3.18 -18.54
C ALA A 91 -0.44 -4.55 -18.79
N PRO A 92 -0.02 -5.29 -17.74
CA PRO A 92 0.44 -6.65 -17.92
C PRO A 92 -0.62 -7.48 -18.64
N GLY A 93 -0.21 -8.21 -19.68
CA GLY A 93 -1.08 -9.21 -20.30
C GLY A 93 -1.38 -10.32 -19.29
N GLN A 94 -2.68 -10.57 -19.04
CA GLN A 94 -3.29 -11.68 -18.28
C GLN A 94 -2.65 -12.01 -16.92
N GLY A 95 -3.44 -12.04 -15.82
CA GLY A 95 -2.94 -12.22 -14.45
C GLY A 95 -2.06 -13.47 -14.18
N ARG A 96 -2.12 -14.50 -15.05
CA ARG A 96 -1.27 -15.71 -14.97
C ARG A 96 0.22 -15.45 -15.21
N GLY A 97 0.59 -14.36 -15.89
CA GLY A 97 2.00 -13.99 -16.13
C GLY A 97 2.64 -13.15 -15.03
N LEU A 98 1.92 -12.86 -13.95
CA LEU A 98 2.40 -12.02 -12.86
C LEU A 98 3.32 -12.78 -11.91
N LEU A 99 4.39 -12.10 -11.48
CA LEU A 99 5.28 -12.53 -10.41
C LEU A 99 5.00 -11.70 -9.15
N PHE A 100 4.68 -12.36 -8.05
CA PHE A 100 4.48 -11.74 -6.73
C PHE A 100 5.78 -11.81 -5.96
N LEU A 101 6.31 -10.69 -5.51
CA LEU A 101 7.66 -10.64 -4.95
C LEU A 101 7.69 -9.88 -3.62
N ASP A 102 8.36 -10.50 -2.65
CA ASP A 102 8.65 -9.93 -1.34
C ASP A 102 10.08 -10.33 -0.90
N THR A 103 10.80 -9.42 -0.25
CA THR A 103 12.18 -9.66 0.19
C THR A 103 12.38 -9.41 1.67
N GLU A 104 13.19 -10.27 2.31
CA GLU A 104 13.77 -9.99 3.61
C GLU A 104 15.21 -9.54 3.46
N THR A 105 15.54 -8.42 4.11
CA THR A 105 16.81 -7.74 3.91
C THR A 105 17.62 -7.61 5.19
N THR A 106 18.93 -7.41 5.05
CA THR A 106 19.82 -7.19 6.20
C THR A 106 19.68 -5.81 6.85
N GLY A 107 18.83 -4.91 6.32
CA GLY A 107 18.65 -3.56 6.84
C GLY A 107 17.56 -2.75 6.14
N LEU A 108 17.01 -1.77 6.85
CA LEU A 108 15.87 -0.96 6.42
C LEU A 108 16.25 0.29 5.62
N ALA A 109 17.52 0.68 5.60
CA ALA A 109 17.97 1.99 5.11
C ALA A 109 18.35 2.04 3.62
N GLY A 110 18.35 0.88 2.92
CA GLY A 110 18.80 0.80 1.53
C GLY A 110 20.29 1.12 1.35
N GLY A 111 20.86 0.79 0.19
CA GLY A 111 22.26 1.03 -0.15
C GLY A 111 23.06 -0.25 -0.43
N THR A 112 24.29 -0.09 -0.95
CA THR A 112 25.13 -1.19 -1.46
C THR A 112 25.54 -2.24 -0.43
N GLY A 113 25.45 -1.91 0.87
CA GLY A 113 25.70 -2.84 1.97
C GLY A 113 24.48 -3.67 2.40
N THR A 114 23.28 -3.39 1.86
CA THR A 114 22.06 -4.16 2.14
C THR A 114 21.98 -5.34 1.18
N TYR A 115 21.64 -6.50 1.71
CA TYR A 115 21.44 -7.74 0.95
C TYR A 115 20.00 -8.22 1.14
N ALA A 116 19.40 -8.76 0.09
CA ALA A 116 18.16 -9.52 0.17
C ALA A 116 18.53 -10.98 0.48
N PHE A 117 18.43 -11.39 1.75
CA PHE A 117 18.88 -12.71 2.17
C PHE A 117 17.83 -13.80 1.95
N LEU A 118 16.56 -13.41 1.84
CA LEU A 118 15.45 -14.25 1.48
C LEU A 118 14.62 -13.52 0.42
N VAL A 119 14.38 -14.16 -0.72
CA VAL A 119 13.51 -13.63 -1.77
C VAL A 119 12.37 -14.62 -1.99
N GLY A 120 11.16 -14.21 -1.64
CA GLY A 120 9.92 -14.93 -1.89
C GLY A 120 9.37 -14.55 -3.25
N ALA A 121 9.07 -15.55 -4.08
CA ALA A 121 8.51 -15.40 -5.42
C ALA A 121 7.28 -16.29 -5.57
N GLY A 122 6.12 -15.67 -5.78
CA GLY A 122 4.84 -16.30 -6.07
C GLY A 122 4.51 -16.22 -7.56
N PHE A 123 4.08 -17.32 -8.18
CA PHE A 123 3.64 -17.34 -9.58
C PHE A 123 2.70 -18.51 -9.84
N VAL A 124 2.06 -18.53 -11.00
CA VAL A 124 1.25 -19.67 -11.43
C VAL A 124 2.08 -20.60 -12.28
N GLU A 125 2.02 -21.88 -11.93
CA GLU A 125 2.54 -22.98 -12.72
C GLU A 125 1.43 -24.01 -12.83
N ASP A 126 1.05 -24.34 -14.07
CA ASP A 126 -0.15 -25.12 -14.39
C ASP A 126 -1.40 -24.51 -13.71
N ASP A 127 -2.09 -25.26 -12.86
CA ASP A 127 -3.26 -24.82 -12.06
C ASP A 127 -2.95 -24.78 -10.56
N ARG A 128 -1.71 -24.39 -10.20
CA ARG A 128 -1.27 -24.17 -8.82
C ARG A 128 -0.67 -22.78 -8.68
N PHE A 129 -0.90 -22.17 -7.53
CA PHE A 129 -0.10 -21.02 -7.10
C PHE A 129 1.12 -21.55 -6.36
N VAL A 130 2.30 -21.26 -6.89
CA VAL A 130 3.58 -21.74 -6.38
C VAL A 130 4.28 -20.59 -5.68
N VAL A 131 4.74 -20.82 -4.46
CA VAL A 131 5.69 -19.94 -3.77
C VAL A 131 7.04 -20.63 -3.70
N VAL A 132 8.06 -19.98 -4.25
CA VAL A 132 9.47 -20.36 -4.11
C VAL A 132 10.19 -19.30 -3.30
N GLN A 133 10.91 -19.71 -2.27
CA GLN A 133 11.72 -18.83 -1.43
C GLN A 133 13.19 -19.21 -1.60
N HIS A 134 14.01 -18.28 -2.08
CA HIS A 134 15.45 -18.46 -2.25
C HIS A 134 16.18 -17.80 -1.09
N PHE A 135 17.02 -18.55 -0.40
CA PHE A 135 17.71 -18.13 0.82
C PHE A 135 19.22 -18.30 0.67
N MET A 136 19.95 -17.24 0.99
CA MET A 136 21.41 -17.27 1.07
C MET A 136 21.85 -17.64 2.48
N ARG A 137 22.70 -18.66 2.60
CA ARG A 137 23.25 -19.14 3.87
C ARG A 137 24.46 -18.36 4.35
N ASP A 138 25.07 -17.63 3.45
CA ASP A 138 26.10 -16.65 3.70
C ASP A 138 26.12 -15.65 2.55
N PHE A 139 26.90 -14.59 2.66
CA PHE A 139 26.89 -13.50 1.66
C PHE A 139 27.50 -13.90 0.31
N ASP A 140 28.34 -14.93 0.27
CA ASP A 140 28.95 -15.46 -0.95
C ASP A 140 27.97 -16.26 -1.83
N GLU A 141 26.80 -16.61 -1.30
CA GLU A 141 25.72 -17.29 -2.06
C GLU A 141 24.80 -16.32 -2.82
N GLU A 142 25.00 -15.01 -2.70
CA GLU A 142 24.16 -14.05 -3.42
C GLU A 142 24.18 -14.24 -4.96
N PRO A 143 25.33 -14.46 -5.64
CA PRO A 143 25.33 -14.71 -7.08
C PRO A 143 24.43 -15.89 -7.48
N ALA A 144 24.39 -16.93 -6.65
CA ALA A 144 23.53 -18.09 -6.84
C ALA A 144 22.04 -17.76 -6.59
N LEU A 145 21.73 -16.95 -5.57
CA LEU A 145 20.37 -16.45 -5.34
C LEU A 145 19.86 -15.65 -6.54
N LEU A 146 20.67 -14.73 -7.07
CA LEU A 146 20.31 -13.92 -8.23
C LEU A 146 20.20 -14.78 -9.50
N ALA A 147 21.02 -15.84 -9.64
CA ALA A 147 20.91 -16.81 -10.73
C ALA A 147 19.61 -17.62 -10.70
N ALA A 148 19.13 -17.97 -9.51
CA ALA A 148 17.86 -18.67 -9.38
C ALA A 148 16.65 -17.76 -9.63
N LEU A 149 16.77 -16.45 -9.34
CA LEU A 149 15.70 -15.49 -9.55
C LEU A 149 15.54 -15.05 -11.03
N ASP A 150 16.65 -14.98 -11.77
CA ASP A 150 16.68 -14.48 -13.16
C ASP A 150 15.69 -15.17 -14.11
N PRO A 151 15.54 -16.52 -14.13
CA PRO A 151 14.53 -17.19 -14.95
C PRO A 151 13.09 -16.84 -14.59
N LEU A 152 12.81 -16.61 -13.30
CA LEU A 152 11.47 -16.24 -12.84
C LEU A 152 11.09 -14.83 -13.30
N LEU A 153 12.01 -13.88 -13.13
CA LEU A 153 11.84 -12.50 -13.59
C LEU A 153 11.71 -12.42 -15.11
N THR A 154 12.53 -13.17 -15.85
CA THR A 154 12.53 -13.16 -17.32
C THR A 154 11.24 -13.74 -17.92
N ARG A 155 10.60 -14.69 -17.24
CA ARG A 155 9.32 -15.27 -17.65
C ARG A 155 8.11 -14.40 -17.29
N ALA A 156 8.26 -13.48 -16.34
CA ALA A 156 7.16 -12.67 -15.84
C ALA A 156 6.75 -11.58 -16.84
N THR A 157 5.44 -11.39 -17.02
CA THR A 157 4.88 -10.29 -17.82
C THR A 157 4.69 -9.03 -16.98
N GLY A 158 4.66 -9.17 -15.65
CA GLY A 158 4.60 -8.06 -14.71
C GLY A 158 4.94 -8.49 -13.30
N LEU A 159 5.27 -7.51 -12.47
CA LEU A 159 5.65 -7.70 -11.07
C LEU A 159 4.57 -7.15 -10.16
N VAL A 160 4.27 -7.84 -9.06
CA VAL A 160 3.38 -7.40 -8.01
C VAL A 160 4.16 -7.38 -6.71
N THR A 161 4.17 -6.23 -6.04
CA THR A 161 4.84 -6.06 -4.73
C THR A 161 3.97 -5.24 -3.80
N PHE A 162 4.34 -5.18 -2.52
CA PHE A 162 3.77 -4.22 -1.58
C PHE A 162 4.85 -3.22 -1.17
N ASN A 163 4.73 -1.97 -1.61
CA ASN A 163 5.73 -0.93 -1.39
C ASN A 163 7.09 -1.20 -2.06
N GLY A 164 7.23 -2.27 -2.85
CA GLY A 164 8.53 -2.66 -3.39
C GLY A 164 9.10 -1.72 -4.45
N GLY A 165 8.31 -0.78 -4.99
CA GLY A 165 8.83 0.23 -5.91
C GLY A 165 9.78 1.23 -5.25
N ALA A 166 9.74 1.33 -3.92
CA ALA A 166 10.65 2.16 -3.14
C ALA A 166 11.71 1.36 -2.38
N PHE A 167 11.59 0.03 -2.31
CA PHE A 167 12.42 -0.83 -1.44
C PHE A 167 12.99 -2.03 -2.20
N ASP A 168 12.18 -3.07 -2.43
CA ASP A 168 12.61 -4.35 -3.00
C ASP A 168 13.21 -4.23 -4.40
N VAL A 169 12.52 -3.52 -5.30
CA VAL A 169 12.90 -3.42 -6.71
C VAL A 169 14.22 -2.66 -6.88
N PRO A 170 14.40 -1.44 -6.32
CA PRO A 170 15.68 -0.74 -6.40
C PRO A 170 16.84 -1.52 -5.76
N LEU A 171 16.58 -2.27 -4.67
CA LEU A 171 17.59 -3.12 -4.04
C LEU A 171 18.04 -4.21 -5.02
N LEU A 172 17.11 -5.00 -5.54
CA LEU A 172 17.45 -6.10 -6.45
C LEU A 172 18.05 -5.60 -7.77
N GLU A 173 17.56 -4.49 -8.34
CA GLU A 173 18.19 -3.84 -9.50
C GLU A 173 19.67 -3.54 -9.25
N THR A 174 19.98 -2.99 -8.07
CA THR A 174 21.37 -2.71 -7.66
C THR A 174 22.17 -4.01 -7.52
N ARG A 175 21.61 -5.06 -6.90
CA ARG A 175 22.29 -6.35 -6.74
C ARG A 175 22.59 -7.02 -8.09
N PHE A 176 21.63 -7.02 -9.01
CA PHE A 176 21.82 -7.52 -10.39
C PHE A 176 22.93 -6.76 -11.11
N LEU A 177 22.93 -5.42 -11.00
CA LEU A 177 23.96 -4.59 -11.61
C LEU A 177 25.36 -4.89 -11.04
N MET A 178 25.48 -5.12 -9.73
CA MET A 178 26.76 -5.44 -9.07
C MET A 178 27.38 -6.75 -9.57
N VAL A 179 26.55 -7.74 -9.92
CA VAL A 179 27.01 -9.00 -10.55
C VAL A 179 27.04 -8.94 -12.08
N ARG A 180 26.98 -7.72 -12.66
CA ARG A 180 27.00 -7.45 -14.11
C ARG A 180 25.89 -8.15 -14.89
N ARG A 181 24.73 -8.36 -14.25
CA ARG A 181 23.51 -8.84 -14.89
C ARG A 181 22.54 -7.68 -15.07
N ARG A 182 21.75 -7.74 -16.14
CA ARG A 182 20.74 -6.73 -16.41
C ARG A 182 19.46 -7.10 -15.66
N TRP A 183 18.89 -6.14 -14.94
CA TRP A 183 17.52 -6.29 -14.43
C TRP A 183 16.56 -6.48 -15.61
N PRO A 184 15.75 -7.55 -15.63
CA PRO A 184 14.82 -7.80 -16.73
C PRO A 184 13.90 -6.59 -16.96
N ALA A 185 13.63 -6.28 -18.23
CA ALA A 185 12.71 -5.22 -18.59
C ALA A 185 11.28 -5.71 -18.34
N LEU A 186 10.83 -5.60 -17.08
CA LEU A 186 9.47 -5.95 -16.68
C LEU A 186 8.50 -4.91 -17.25
N VAL A 187 7.49 -5.38 -17.98
CA VAL A 187 6.56 -4.53 -18.74
C VAL A 187 5.65 -3.72 -17.82
N ALA A 188 5.35 -4.25 -16.64
CA ALA A 188 4.48 -3.60 -15.66
C ALA A 188 4.89 -3.92 -14.23
N HIS A 189 4.66 -2.96 -13.33
CA HIS A 189 4.84 -3.13 -11.89
C HIS A 189 3.60 -2.64 -11.13
N VAL A 190 2.93 -3.56 -10.45
CA VAL A 190 1.82 -3.30 -9.53
C VAL A 190 2.37 -3.19 -8.11
N ASP A 191 2.61 -1.97 -7.65
CA ASP A 191 2.87 -1.70 -6.24
C ASP A 191 1.54 -1.47 -5.51
N LEU A 192 1.09 -2.49 -4.77
CA LEU A 192 -0.22 -2.53 -4.11
C LEU A 192 -0.39 -1.49 -2.99
N LEU A 193 0.68 -0.90 -2.45
CA LEU A 193 0.57 0.11 -1.40
C LEU A 193 -0.16 1.37 -1.90
N ARG A 194 0.07 1.75 -3.16
CA ARG A 194 -0.51 2.97 -3.75
C ARG A 194 -2.03 2.88 -3.92
N PRO A 195 -2.59 1.86 -4.60
CA PRO A 195 -4.03 1.67 -4.65
C PRO A 195 -4.61 1.41 -3.25
N ALA A 196 -3.89 0.69 -2.38
CA ALA A 196 -4.34 0.46 -1.01
C ALA A 196 -4.57 1.76 -0.23
N ARG A 197 -3.59 2.67 -0.23
CA ARG A 197 -3.76 4.00 0.40
C ARG A 197 -4.91 4.79 -0.21
N ARG A 198 -5.11 4.68 -1.53
CA ARG A 198 -6.20 5.40 -2.20
C ARG A 198 -7.57 4.87 -1.78
N VAL A 199 -7.68 3.58 -1.47
CA VAL A 199 -8.94 2.99 -0.98
C VAL A 199 -9.11 3.21 0.53
N TRP A 200 -8.11 2.86 1.34
CA TRP A 200 -8.30 2.65 2.77
C TRP A 200 -7.73 3.71 3.70
N SER A 201 -6.92 4.67 3.24
CA SER A 201 -6.26 5.66 4.14
C SER A 201 -7.22 6.58 4.91
N ALA A 202 -8.47 6.68 4.48
CA ALA A 202 -9.49 7.44 5.21
C ALA A 202 -10.21 6.61 6.28
N ARG A 203 -10.13 5.28 6.21
CA ARG A 203 -10.78 4.34 7.14
C ARG A 203 -9.81 3.74 8.15
N LEU A 204 -8.62 3.33 7.69
CA LEU A 204 -7.67 2.57 8.50
C LEU A 204 -6.63 3.47 9.15
N GLU A 205 -6.10 3.05 10.30
CA GLU A 205 -5.00 3.74 11.00
C GLU A 205 -3.75 3.87 10.13
N ASP A 206 -3.41 2.79 9.44
CA ASP A 206 -2.38 2.76 8.42
C ASP A 206 -2.73 1.79 7.28
N CYS A 207 -1.91 1.77 6.24
CA CYS A 207 -2.02 0.82 5.15
C CYS A 207 -0.76 -0.04 5.08
N ARG A 208 -0.26 -0.52 6.23
CA ARG A 208 0.77 -1.57 6.25
C ARG A 208 0.13 -2.91 5.86
N LEU A 209 0.92 -3.83 5.31
CA LEU A 209 0.41 -5.12 4.84
C LEU A 209 -0.34 -5.88 5.94
N ALA A 210 0.25 -5.98 7.14
CA ALA A 210 -0.38 -6.59 8.32
C ALA A 210 -1.74 -5.97 8.71
N THR A 211 -1.89 -4.66 8.54
CA THR A 211 -3.18 -3.98 8.78
C THR A 211 -4.19 -4.37 7.71
N LEU A 212 -3.81 -4.41 6.44
CA LEU A 212 -4.70 -4.82 5.36
C LEU A 212 -5.08 -6.29 5.45
N GLU A 213 -4.19 -7.16 5.88
CA GLU A 213 -4.51 -8.57 6.11
C GLU A 213 -5.63 -8.72 7.13
N ARG A 214 -5.50 -8.09 8.30
CA ARG A 214 -6.52 -8.16 9.34
C ARG A 214 -7.82 -7.47 8.92
N GLU A 215 -7.73 -6.21 8.49
CA GLU A 215 -8.90 -5.33 8.29
C GLU A 215 -9.57 -5.48 6.93
N VAL A 216 -8.88 -6.07 5.94
CA VAL A 216 -9.37 -6.25 4.57
C VAL A 216 -9.42 -7.72 4.20
N LEU A 217 -8.40 -8.53 4.46
CA LEU A 217 -8.46 -9.95 4.12
C LEU A 217 -9.11 -10.80 5.23
N GLY A 218 -9.29 -10.26 6.44
CA GLY A 218 -9.74 -11.05 7.59
C GLY A 218 -8.74 -12.15 7.98
N LEU A 219 -7.46 -11.93 7.69
CA LEU A 219 -6.37 -12.85 7.99
C LEU A 219 -5.70 -12.42 9.30
N GLU A 220 -5.73 -13.31 10.28
CA GLU A 220 -4.94 -13.19 11.51
C GLU A 220 -3.75 -14.14 11.42
N ARG A 221 -2.53 -13.61 11.59
CA ARG A 221 -1.31 -14.43 11.56
C ARG A 221 -1.04 -15.01 12.94
N GLU A 222 -0.98 -16.33 13.04
CA GLU A 222 -0.51 -17.02 14.25
C GLU A 222 1.03 -17.00 14.32
N GLU A 223 1.59 -16.68 15.49
CA GLU A 223 3.03 -16.79 15.80
C GLU A 223 4.00 -16.00 14.89
N ASP A 224 3.54 -14.91 14.26
CA ASP A 224 4.37 -14.14 13.32
C ASP A 224 5.56 -13.40 13.99
N VAL A 225 6.65 -13.23 13.25
CA VAL A 225 7.80 -12.42 13.69
C VAL A 225 7.54 -10.96 13.32
N PRO A 226 7.74 -10.01 14.24
CA PRO A 226 7.71 -8.60 13.86
C PRO A 226 8.79 -8.30 12.81
N GLY A 227 8.41 -7.75 11.66
CA GLY A 227 9.32 -7.56 10.51
C GLY A 227 10.63 -6.85 10.85
N PHE A 228 10.60 -5.88 11.78
CA PHE A 228 11.82 -5.17 12.23
C PHE A 228 12.85 -6.07 12.94
N MET A 229 12.45 -7.25 13.44
CA MET A 229 13.33 -8.23 14.09
C MET A 229 13.98 -9.18 13.09
N ILE A 230 13.43 -9.32 11.88
CA ILE A 230 13.87 -10.29 10.88
C ILE A 230 15.37 -10.17 10.54
N PRO A 231 15.94 -8.97 10.31
CA PRO A 231 17.37 -8.84 10.07
C PRO A 231 18.22 -9.36 11.23
N ALA A 232 17.79 -9.10 12.48
CA ALA A 232 18.51 -9.54 13.67
C ALA A 232 18.51 -11.08 13.82
N LEU A 233 17.42 -11.74 13.43
CA LEU A 233 17.34 -13.21 13.42
C LEU A 233 18.30 -13.82 12.39
N TYR A 234 18.42 -13.21 11.20
CA TYR A 234 19.40 -13.64 10.21
C TYR A 234 20.84 -13.47 10.72
N PHE A 235 21.17 -12.34 11.33
CA PHE A 235 22.50 -12.12 11.92
C PHE A 235 22.80 -13.03 13.13
N ASP A 236 21.80 -13.37 13.96
CA ASP A 236 21.95 -14.37 15.03
C ASP A 236 22.28 -15.75 14.43
N TRP A 237 21.58 -16.11 13.36
CA TRP A 237 21.83 -17.35 12.66
C TRP A 237 23.21 -17.40 12.00
N LEU A 238 23.68 -16.35 11.32
CA LEU A 238 25.03 -16.32 10.75
C LEU A 238 26.12 -16.53 11.82
N ARG A 239 25.93 -15.97 13.02
CA ARG A 239 26.90 -16.04 14.13
C ARG A 239 26.86 -17.35 14.90
N HIS A 240 25.67 -17.89 15.14
CA HIS A 240 25.48 -19.00 16.08
C HIS A 240 24.92 -20.27 15.43
N ARG A 241 24.57 -20.20 14.14
CA ARG A 241 23.99 -21.27 13.31
C ARG A 241 22.78 -21.96 13.97
N ARG A 242 21.98 -21.17 14.70
CA ARG A 242 20.71 -21.60 15.29
C ARG A 242 19.57 -21.37 14.31
N ALA A 243 19.21 -22.38 13.52
CA ALA A 243 18.27 -22.24 12.43
C ALA A 243 16.80 -22.14 12.86
N ALA A 244 16.43 -22.62 14.06
CA ALA A 244 15.04 -22.70 14.50
C ALA A 244 14.22 -21.39 14.34
N PRO A 245 14.74 -20.18 14.65
CA PRO A 245 13.98 -18.94 14.46
C PRO A 245 13.71 -18.59 12.98
N LEU A 246 14.52 -19.11 12.03
CA LEU A 246 14.35 -18.83 10.61
C LEU A 246 13.07 -19.45 10.04
N ALA A 247 12.55 -20.55 10.62
CA ALA A 247 11.29 -21.12 10.18
C ALA A 247 10.15 -20.07 10.16
N ARG A 248 10.12 -19.18 11.16
CA ARG A 248 9.12 -18.11 11.25
C ARG A 248 9.38 -16.98 10.25
N VAL A 249 10.65 -16.69 9.92
CA VAL A 249 11.00 -15.73 8.86
C VAL A 249 10.51 -16.22 7.50
N PHE A 250 10.72 -17.51 7.20
CA PHE A 250 10.20 -18.10 5.97
C PHE A 250 8.66 -18.13 5.94
N GLN A 251 8.01 -18.34 7.08
CA GLN A 251 6.56 -18.25 7.18
C GLN A 251 6.05 -16.83 6.95
N HIS A 252 6.70 -15.82 7.52
CA HIS A 252 6.40 -14.40 7.30
C HIS A 252 6.44 -14.06 5.81
N ASN A 253 7.60 -14.18 5.18
CA ASN A 253 7.79 -13.90 3.76
C ASN A 253 6.80 -14.67 2.85
N ARG A 254 6.47 -15.92 3.19
CA ARG A 254 5.47 -16.69 2.44
C ARG A 254 4.06 -16.13 2.60
N HIS A 255 3.66 -15.72 3.81
CA HIS A 255 2.38 -15.05 4.04
C HIS A 255 2.32 -13.72 3.29
N ASP A 256 3.41 -12.95 3.29
CA ASP A 256 3.50 -11.68 2.55
C ASP A 256 3.24 -11.91 1.06
N VAL A 257 3.94 -12.87 0.43
CA VAL A 257 3.72 -13.24 -0.99
C VAL A 257 2.28 -13.68 -1.26
N LEU A 258 1.68 -14.52 -0.40
CA LEU A 258 0.29 -14.95 -0.54
C LEU A 258 -0.70 -13.78 -0.39
N SER A 259 -0.40 -12.84 0.51
CA SER A 259 -1.19 -11.62 0.72
C SER A 259 -1.12 -10.67 -0.47
N LEU A 260 -0.02 -10.62 -1.21
CA LEU A 260 0.04 -9.88 -2.47
C LEU A 260 -1.00 -10.41 -3.47
N ALA A 261 -1.05 -11.73 -3.64
CA ALA A 261 -2.02 -12.38 -4.53
C ALA A 261 -3.45 -12.17 -4.03
N ALA A 262 -3.70 -12.37 -2.74
CA ALA A 262 -5.03 -12.16 -2.16
C ALA A 262 -5.52 -10.70 -2.26
N LEU A 263 -4.64 -9.71 -2.03
CA LEU A 263 -4.99 -8.29 -2.19
C LEU A 263 -5.26 -7.93 -3.65
N LEU A 264 -4.47 -8.46 -4.59
CA LEU A 264 -4.76 -8.28 -6.00
C LEU A 264 -6.13 -8.88 -6.36
N GLY A 265 -6.42 -10.09 -5.88
CA GLY A 265 -7.72 -10.73 -6.04
C GLY A 265 -8.87 -9.91 -5.44
N TRP A 266 -8.66 -9.30 -4.27
CA TRP A 266 -9.62 -8.37 -3.68
C TRP A 266 -9.90 -7.18 -4.59
N PHE A 267 -8.86 -6.55 -5.16
CA PHE A 267 -9.04 -5.44 -6.10
C PHE A 267 -9.80 -5.86 -7.35
N THR A 268 -9.51 -7.04 -7.89
CA THR A 268 -10.26 -7.63 -9.01
C THR A 268 -11.74 -7.73 -8.69
N GLU A 269 -12.10 -8.38 -7.58
CA GLU A 269 -13.51 -8.56 -7.18
C GLU A 269 -14.20 -7.21 -6.90
N ALA A 270 -13.51 -6.28 -6.25
CA ALA A 270 -14.04 -4.95 -5.94
C ALA A 270 -14.34 -4.13 -7.20
N LEU A 271 -13.47 -4.22 -8.20
CA LEU A 271 -13.56 -3.41 -9.42
C LEU A 271 -14.50 -4.04 -10.48
N ASP A 272 -14.69 -5.36 -10.44
CA ASP A 272 -15.67 -6.06 -11.27
C ASP A 272 -17.09 -6.06 -10.68
N GLY A 273 -17.29 -5.43 -9.52
CA GLY A 273 -18.58 -5.38 -8.84
C GLY A 273 -19.00 -6.72 -8.22
N GLY A 274 -18.05 -7.64 -8.04
CA GLY A 274 -18.27 -8.98 -7.47
C GLY A 274 -18.39 -8.98 -5.95
N LEU A 275 -17.94 -7.93 -5.25
CA LEU A 275 -18.08 -7.82 -3.81
C LEU A 275 -19.49 -7.36 -3.43
N ALA A 276 -20.25 -8.26 -2.80
CA ALA A 276 -21.66 -8.07 -2.44
C ALA A 276 -21.93 -6.89 -1.48
N SER A 277 -20.94 -6.42 -0.72
CA SER A 277 -21.07 -5.22 0.11
C SER A 277 -19.71 -4.62 0.47
N LEU A 278 -19.26 -3.62 -0.30
CA LEU A 278 -18.15 -2.75 0.09
C LEU A 278 -18.60 -1.77 1.16
N ALA A 279 -17.71 -1.42 2.09
CA ALA A 279 -17.99 -0.34 3.03
C ALA A 279 -18.12 1.00 2.29
N ALA A 280 -18.87 1.96 2.85
CA ALA A 280 -19.10 3.25 2.22
C ALA A 280 -17.79 4.01 1.89
N SER A 281 -16.79 3.92 2.75
CA SER A 281 -15.44 4.49 2.51
C SER A 281 -14.66 3.74 1.43
N GLU A 282 -14.87 2.42 1.29
CA GLU A 282 -14.24 1.61 0.24
C GLU A 282 -14.84 1.95 -1.11
N LEU A 283 -16.18 2.14 -1.20
CA LEU A 283 -16.84 2.66 -2.39
C LEU A 283 -16.24 4.02 -2.81
N ALA A 284 -16.04 4.93 -1.85
CA ALA A 284 -15.36 6.19 -2.13
C ALA A 284 -13.92 5.99 -2.61
N GLY A 285 -13.21 5.04 -2.01
CA GLY A 285 -11.87 4.61 -2.40
C GLY A 285 -11.77 4.10 -3.84
N ILE A 286 -12.65 3.17 -4.20
CA ILE A 286 -12.78 2.60 -5.53
C ILE A 286 -13.18 3.68 -6.55
N GLY A 287 -14.10 4.57 -6.19
CA GLY A 287 -14.45 5.73 -7.01
C GLY A 287 -13.24 6.59 -7.33
N ARG A 288 -12.35 6.83 -6.35
CA ARG A 288 -11.08 7.55 -6.57
C ARG A 288 -10.16 6.83 -7.55
N LEU A 289 -10.15 5.50 -7.62
CA LEU A 289 -9.36 4.76 -8.61
C LEU A 289 -9.92 4.99 -10.02
N TRP A 290 -11.23 4.80 -10.19
CA TRP A 290 -11.92 4.92 -11.47
C TRP A 290 -11.80 6.30 -12.14
N GLU A 291 -11.61 7.39 -11.39
CA GLU A 291 -11.56 8.77 -11.94
C GLU A 291 -10.61 8.96 -13.13
N ARG A 292 -9.56 8.14 -13.22
CA ARG A 292 -8.56 8.24 -14.28
C ARG A 292 -9.00 7.58 -15.59
N LEU A 293 -9.81 6.53 -15.51
CA LEU A 293 -10.13 5.64 -16.62
C LEU A 293 -11.61 5.74 -17.02
N ASP A 294 -12.50 5.71 -16.05
CA ASP A 294 -13.94 5.79 -16.24
C ASP A 294 -14.57 6.70 -15.18
N VAL A 295 -14.78 7.96 -15.58
CA VAL A 295 -15.36 8.96 -14.69
C VAL A 295 -16.81 8.59 -14.30
N GLU A 296 -17.62 7.96 -15.16
CA GLU A 296 -19.00 7.64 -14.77
C GLU A 296 -19.05 6.58 -13.68
N ARG A 297 -18.25 5.50 -13.82
CA ARG A 297 -18.09 4.50 -12.75
C ARG A 297 -17.60 5.15 -11.46
N ALA A 298 -16.69 6.11 -11.54
CA ALA A 298 -16.24 6.86 -10.36
C ALA A 298 -17.40 7.62 -9.69
N LEU A 299 -18.26 8.29 -10.47
CA LEU A 299 -19.41 9.02 -9.91
C LEU A 299 -20.44 8.07 -9.31
N ASP A 300 -20.69 6.91 -9.93
CA ASP A 300 -21.57 5.89 -9.39
C ASP A 300 -21.07 5.36 -8.04
N CYS A 301 -19.76 5.12 -7.92
CA CYS A 301 -19.14 4.75 -6.65
C CYS A 301 -19.31 5.84 -5.59
N TYR A 302 -19.14 7.12 -5.93
CA TYR A 302 -19.35 8.23 -4.99
C TYR A 302 -20.81 8.38 -4.57
N ARG A 303 -21.75 8.22 -5.49
CA ARG A 303 -23.19 8.24 -5.17
C ARG A 303 -23.55 7.07 -4.25
N ALA A 304 -23.07 5.87 -4.56
CA ALA A 304 -23.26 4.68 -3.73
C ALA A 304 -22.66 4.85 -2.34
N ALA A 305 -21.44 5.39 -2.23
CA ALA A 305 -20.79 5.69 -0.95
C ALA A 305 -21.63 6.64 -0.08
N LEU A 306 -22.12 7.74 -0.66
CA LEU A 306 -22.95 8.71 0.06
C LEU A 306 -24.32 8.13 0.43
N ALA A 307 -24.91 7.29 -0.43
CA ALA A 307 -26.17 6.61 -0.14
C ALA A 307 -26.03 5.54 0.96
N ALA A 308 -24.86 4.89 1.04
CA ALA A 308 -24.50 3.96 2.10
C ALA A 308 -24.12 4.66 3.43
N GLY A 309 -24.32 5.98 3.54
CA GLY A 309 -24.15 6.71 4.78
C GLY A 309 -22.73 7.27 5.02
N LEU A 310 -21.88 7.38 4.00
CA LEU A 310 -20.56 8.01 4.17
C LEU A 310 -20.69 9.47 4.64
N ASP A 311 -20.23 9.73 5.86
CA ASP A 311 -20.36 10.99 6.56
C ASP A 311 -19.00 11.56 7.01
N GLY A 312 -19.03 12.53 7.93
CA GLY A 312 -17.83 13.18 8.47
C GLY A 312 -16.96 13.86 7.40
N GLY A 313 -15.66 13.94 7.68
CA GLY A 313 -14.69 14.60 6.81
C GLY A 313 -14.51 13.91 5.45
N GLU A 314 -14.60 12.58 5.40
CA GLU A 314 -14.49 11.85 4.13
C GLU A 314 -15.75 12.05 3.27
N GLY A 315 -16.94 11.90 3.84
CA GLY A 315 -18.21 12.14 3.13
C GLY A 315 -18.31 13.56 2.58
N HIS A 316 -17.83 14.56 3.32
CA HIS A 316 -17.72 15.94 2.84
C HIS A 316 -16.80 16.05 1.61
N ARG A 317 -15.59 15.49 1.67
CA ARG A 317 -14.64 15.49 0.54
C ARG A 317 -15.19 14.78 -0.69
N VAL A 318 -15.83 13.63 -0.51
CA VAL A 318 -16.45 12.85 -1.60
C VAL A 318 -17.58 13.65 -2.24
N ARG A 319 -18.43 14.28 -1.44
CA ARG A 319 -19.54 15.13 -1.93
C ARG A 319 -19.05 16.30 -2.77
N LEU A 320 -18.02 17.01 -2.31
CA LEU A 320 -17.42 18.10 -3.08
C LEU A 320 -16.75 17.62 -4.37
N ARG A 321 -16.13 16.43 -4.34
CA ARG A 321 -15.50 15.82 -5.51
C ARG A 321 -16.52 15.38 -6.56
N LEU A 322 -17.62 14.75 -6.13
CA LEU A 322 -18.76 14.43 -6.99
C LEU A 322 -19.34 15.70 -7.61
N ALA A 323 -19.61 16.74 -6.81
CA ALA A 323 -20.15 18.01 -7.29
C ALA A 323 -19.22 18.70 -8.32
N LEU A 324 -17.91 18.63 -8.12
CA LEU A 324 -16.91 19.13 -9.07
C LEU A 324 -17.02 18.43 -10.43
N TRP A 325 -17.16 17.11 -10.44
CA TRP A 325 -17.30 16.34 -11.68
C TRP A 325 -18.63 16.58 -12.38
N GLU A 326 -19.74 16.62 -11.63
CA GLU A 326 -21.06 16.99 -12.18
C GLU A 326 -21.01 18.37 -12.85
N LYS A 327 -20.38 19.35 -12.18
CA LYS A 327 -20.13 20.67 -12.74
C LYS A 327 -19.30 20.61 -14.03
N ARG A 328 -18.18 19.87 -14.06
CA ARG A 328 -17.33 19.73 -15.26
C ARG A 328 -18.08 19.14 -16.45
N ARG A 329 -19.07 18.28 -16.18
CA ARG A 329 -19.97 17.69 -17.19
C ARG A 329 -21.21 18.53 -17.48
N ALA A 330 -21.24 19.78 -17.00
CA ALA A 330 -22.36 20.71 -17.13
C ALA A 330 -23.70 20.21 -16.54
N ARG A 331 -23.67 19.23 -15.62
CA ARG A 331 -24.82 18.71 -14.88
C ARG A 331 -25.07 19.54 -13.62
N TRP A 332 -25.35 20.82 -13.83
CA TRP A 332 -25.41 21.80 -12.72
C TRP A 332 -26.53 21.53 -11.72
N ASP A 333 -27.68 21.04 -12.18
CA ASP A 333 -28.80 20.71 -11.31
C ASP A 333 -28.51 19.49 -10.41
N ALA A 334 -27.61 18.59 -10.83
CA ALA A 334 -27.08 17.50 -10.00
C ALA A 334 -25.99 17.98 -9.02
N ALA A 335 -25.15 18.94 -9.44
CA ALA A 335 -24.09 19.50 -8.60
C ALA A 335 -24.64 20.35 -7.43
N ARG A 336 -25.72 21.11 -7.68
CA ARG A 336 -26.33 22.02 -6.70
C ARG A 336 -26.67 21.36 -5.35
N PRO A 337 -27.49 20.29 -5.27
CA PRO A 337 -27.87 19.69 -3.98
C PRO A 337 -26.67 19.14 -3.20
N LEU A 338 -25.59 18.76 -3.89
CA LEU A 338 -24.34 18.34 -3.26
C LEU A 338 -23.65 19.52 -2.57
N TRP A 339 -23.59 20.69 -3.19
CA TRP A 339 -23.07 21.89 -2.54
C TRP A 339 -23.97 22.37 -1.39
N GLU A 340 -25.29 22.35 -1.55
CA GLU A 340 -26.23 22.71 -0.48
C GLU A 340 -26.09 21.79 0.75
N THR A 341 -25.86 20.51 0.52
CA THR A 341 -25.61 19.56 1.62
C THR A 341 -24.24 19.78 2.24
N ALA A 342 -23.20 20.01 1.43
CA ALA A 342 -21.84 20.28 1.94
C ALA A 342 -21.75 21.62 2.69
N ALA A 343 -22.52 22.64 2.30
CA ALA A 343 -22.60 23.93 2.98
C ALA A 343 -23.17 23.84 4.40
N ARG A 344 -23.90 22.77 4.70
CA ARG A 344 -24.49 22.48 6.02
C ARG A 344 -23.59 21.62 6.92
N ALA A 345 -22.36 21.33 6.50
CA ALA A 345 -21.41 20.61 7.33
C ALA A 345 -21.07 21.37 8.62
N ALA A 346 -20.72 20.64 9.69
CA ALA A 346 -20.42 21.23 10.99
C ALA A 346 -19.19 22.16 10.94
N ALA A 347 -18.17 21.78 10.17
CA ALA A 347 -17.01 22.63 9.93
C ALA A 347 -17.28 23.57 8.74
N PHE A 348 -16.99 24.85 8.90
CA PHE A 348 -17.14 25.81 7.82
C PHE A 348 -16.13 25.55 6.70
N ASP A 349 -16.64 25.30 5.51
CA ASP A 349 -15.87 25.20 4.27
C ASP A 349 -16.38 26.24 3.27
N PRO A 350 -15.55 27.21 2.83
CA PRO A 350 -15.98 28.23 1.88
C PRO A 350 -16.31 27.67 0.49
N GLN A 351 -15.75 26.53 0.08
CA GLN A 351 -15.86 26.01 -1.29
C GLN A 351 -17.31 25.82 -1.76
N PRO A 352 -18.20 25.10 -1.06
CA PRO A 352 -19.59 24.95 -1.50
C PRO A 352 -20.36 26.28 -1.59
N TRP A 353 -20.10 27.24 -0.68
CA TRP A 353 -20.71 28.57 -0.74
C TRP A 353 -20.28 29.36 -1.97
N GLU A 354 -19.00 29.31 -2.32
CA GLU A 354 -18.51 29.96 -3.54
C GLU A 354 -19.14 29.38 -4.80
N GLU A 355 -19.30 28.06 -4.86
CA GLU A 355 -19.88 27.38 -6.01
C GLU A 355 -21.39 27.62 -6.14
N LEU A 356 -22.12 27.67 -5.02
CA LEU A 356 -23.54 28.08 -5.01
C LEU A 356 -23.72 29.52 -5.49
N ALA A 357 -22.89 30.45 -5.02
CA ALA A 357 -22.94 31.83 -5.48
C ALA A 357 -22.68 31.94 -7.00
N LYS A 358 -21.67 31.22 -7.52
CA LYS A 358 -21.38 31.15 -8.96
C LYS A 358 -22.54 30.52 -9.75
N PHE A 359 -23.17 29.47 -9.22
CA PHE A 359 -24.32 28.83 -9.85
C PHE A 359 -25.49 29.81 -10.00
N HIS A 360 -25.88 30.50 -8.91
CA HIS A 360 -26.96 31.49 -8.98
C HIS A 360 -26.60 32.66 -9.92
N GLU A 361 -25.38 33.20 -9.81
CA GLU A 361 -24.93 34.36 -10.60
C GLU A 361 -24.82 34.06 -12.10
N HIS A 362 -24.21 32.93 -12.47
CA HIS A 362 -23.86 32.64 -13.87
C HIS A 362 -24.85 31.71 -14.57
N ARG A 363 -25.39 30.71 -13.86
CA ARG A 363 -26.28 29.71 -14.45
C ARG A 363 -27.75 30.10 -14.36
N ARG A 364 -28.22 30.56 -13.19
CA ARG A 364 -29.61 31.01 -12.98
C ARG A 364 -29.82 32.49 -13.31
N ARG A 365 -28.73 33.27 -13.43
CA ARG A 365 -28.77 34.74 -13.59
C ARG A 365 -29.54 35.45 -12.48
N ASP A 366 -29.57 34.83 -11.30
CA ASP A 366 -30.22 35.34 -10.11
C ASP A 366 -29.16 35.96 -9.17
N LEU A 367 -28.97 37.26 -9.32
CA LEU A 367 -28.00 38.01 -8.53
C LEU A 367 -28.43 38.15 -7.06
N ALA A 368 -29.74 38.17 -6.79
CA ALA A 368 -30.27 38.30 -5.44
C ALA A 368 -30.02 37.02 -4.62
N ALA A 369 -30.29 35.85 -5.20
CA ALA A 369 -29.96 34.57 -4.57
C ALA A 369 -28.44 34.39 -4.40
N ALA A 370 -27.64 34.75 -5.42
CA ALA A 370 -26.18 34.71 -5.31
C ALA A 370 -25.66 35.58 -4.15
N ARG A 371 -26.23 36.78 -3.98
CA ARG A 371 -25.91 37.67 -2.87
C ARG A 371 -26.28 37.06 -1.52
N ALA A 372 -27.49 36.51 -1.39
CA ALA A 372 -27.97 35.90 -0.15
C ALA A 372 -27.03 34.78 0.33
N VAL A 373 -26.62 33.89 -0.59
CA VAL A 373 -25.65 32.82 -0.31
C VAL A 373 -24.33 33.39 0.24
N VAL A 374 -23.79 34.45 -0.35
CA VAL A 374 -22.51 35.04 0.10
C VAL A 374 -22.66 35.73 1.48
N VAL A 375 -23.78 36.40 1.73
CA VAL A 375 -24.06 37.03 3.04
C VAL A 375 -24.12 35.98 4.14
N GLU A 376 -24.81 34.87 3.90
CA GLU A 376 -24.89 33.76 4.85
C GLU A 376 -23.52 33.14 5.10
N ALA A 377 -22.75 32.89 4.03
CA ALA A 377 -21.37 32.39 4.11
C ALA A 377 -20.48 33.28 4.98
N ILE A 378 -20.56 34.62 4.84
CA ILE A 378 -19.82 35.58 5.67
C ILE A 378 -20.20 35.45 7.14
N GLY A 379 -21.50 35.30 7.44
CA GLY A 379 -21.98 35.10 8.81
C GLY A 379 -21.41 33.83 9.45
N LEU A 380 -21.42 32.71 8.71
CA LEU A 380 -20.84 31.44 9.14
C LEU A 380 -19.32 31.51 9.28
N ALA A 381 -18.62 32.11 8.31
CA ALA A 381 -17.18 32.30 8.34
C ALA A 381 -16.71 33.08 9.57
N ARG A 382 -17.44 34.14 9.96
CA ARG A 382 -17.15 34.91 11.18
C ARG A 382 -17.30 34.06 12.44
N ARG A 383 -18.39 33.30 12.56
CA ARG A 383 -18.62 32.40 13.70
C ARG A 383 -17.55 31.32 13.82
N ALA A 384 -17.08 30.82 12.68
CA ALA A 384 -16.02 29.81 12.61
C ALA A 384 -14.60 30.40 12.72
N ALA A 385 -14.45 31.72 12.94
CA ALA A 385 -13.16 32.41 12.95
C ALA A 385 -12.29 32.09 11.72
N ALA A 386 -12.89 32.08 10.53
CA ALA A 386 -12.22 31.75 9.29
C ALA A 386 -11.04 32.70 8.99
N PRO A 387 -9.99 32.24 8.28
CA PRO A 387 -8.83 33.07 7.95
C PRO A 387 -9.21 34.36 7.20
N ALA A 388 -8.46 35.44 7.44
CA ALA A 388 -8.70 36.75 6.80
C ALA A 388 -8.82 36.65 5.27
N ARG A 389 -7.98 35.85 4.61
CA ARG A 389 -8.04 35.62 3.17
C ARG A 389 -9.41 35.11 2.69
N VAL A 390 -10.07 34.24 3.46
CA VAL A 390 -11.40 33.71 3.12
C VAL A 390 -12.45 34.80 3.30
N MET A 391 -12.36 35.56 4.41
CA MET A 391 -13.24 36.69 4.69
C MET A 391 -13.15 37.78 3.62
N ASP A 392 -11.94 38.13 3.18
CA ASP A 392 -11.69 39.12 2.14
C ASP A 392 -12.27 38.68 0.79
N ALA A 393 -12.09 37.40 0.43
CA ALA A 393 -12.63 36.85 -0.82
C ALA A 393 -14.17 36.89 -0.86
N LEU A 394 -14.83 36.53 0.25
CA LEU A 394 -16.29 36.59 0.35
C LEU A 394 -16.80 38.04 0.33
N THR A 395 -16.14 38.95 1.06
CA THR A 395 -16.50 40.37 1.12
C THR A 395 -16.34 41.05 -0.25
N TYR A 396 -15.25 40.76 -0.95
CA TYR A 396 -15.02 41.23 -2.31
C TYR A 396 -16.12 40.77 -3.27
N ARG A 397 -16.52 39.49 -3.18
CA ARG A 397 -17.60 38.93 -4.00
C ARG A 397 -18.95 39.59 -3.69
N LEU A 398 -19.26 39.82 -2.40
CA LEU A 398 -20.47 40.53 -1.99
C LEU A 398 -20.53 41.94 -2.60
N ALA A 399 -19.46 42.73 -2.42
CA ALA A 399 -19.39 44.09 -2.97
C ALA A 399 -19.52 44.12 -4.50
N ARG A 400 -18.98 43.12 -5.19
CA ARG A 400 -19.15 42.96 -6.64
C ARG A 400 -20.62 42.69 -7.02
N LEU A 401 -21.29 41.80 -6.31
CA LEU A 401 -22.70 41.48 -6.55
C LEU A 401 -23.62 42.68 -6.28
N ASP A 402 -23.36 43.43 -5.21
CA ASP A 402 -24.11 44.66 -4.89
C ASP A 402 -24.02 45.71 -5.99
N ARG A 403 -22.80 45.95 -6.52
CA ARG A 403 -22.63 46.87 -7.67
C ARG A 403 -23.38 46.40 -8.92
N ARG A 404 -23.44 45.09 -9.17
CA ARG A 404 -24.17 44.54 -10.32
C ARG A 404 -25.69 44.65 -10.15
N LEU A 405 -26.20 44.41 -8.94
CA LEU A 405 -27.62 44.58 -8.59
C LEU A 405 -28.06 46.03 -8.75
N ALA A 406 -27.29 46.99 -8.22
CA ALA A 406 -27.60 48.41 -8.35
C ALA A 406 -27.68 48.86 -9.82
N ARG A 407 -26.74 48.41 -10.66
CA ARG A 407 -26.76 48.70 -12.11
C ARG A 407 -27.97 48.08 -12.82
N ALA A 408 -28.35 46.86 -12.44
CA ALA A 408 -29.52 46.19 -13.01
C ALA A 408 -30.83 46.89 -12.59
N GLY A 409 -30.93 47.36 -11.34
CA GLY A 409 -32.07 48.14 -10.87
C GLY A 409 -32.22 49.48 -11.59
N ALA A 410 -31.12 50.25 -11.71
CA ALA A 410 -31.13 51.52 -12.44
C ALA A 410 -31.53 51.37 -13.91
N ALA A 411 -31.10 50.29 -14.58
CA ALA A 411 -31.49 50.02 -15.96
C ALA A 411 -32.98 49.64 -16.13
N ILE A 412 -33.64 49.14 -15.07
CA ILE A 412 -35.09 48.85 -15.08
C ILE A 412 -35.88 50.14 -14.82
N GLU A 413 -35.40 51.01 -13.94
CA GLU A 413 -36.00 52.32 -13.66
C GLU A 413 -35.96 53.24 -14.90
N ASP A 414 -34.85 53.23 -15.67
CA ASP A 414 -34.74 53.98 -16.93
C ASP A 414 -35.67 53.47 -18.06
N LEU A 415 -36.25 52.27 -17.93
CA LEU A 415 -37.19 51.68 -18.89
C LEU A 415 -38.66 51.82 -18.49
N ALA A 416 -38.96 52.38 -17.32
CA ALA A 416 -40.34 52.62 -16.90
C ALA A 416 -40.91 53.82 -17.69
N PRO A 417 -42.08 53.70 -18.35
CA PRO A 417 -42.66 54.81 -19.09
C PRO A 417 -43.01 55.95 -18.13
N SER A 418 -42.61 57.17 -18.51
CA SER A 418 -42.97 58.39 -17.77
C SER A 418 -44.49 58.45 -17.54
N PRO A 419 -44.96 58.86 -16.36
CA PRO A 419 -46.39 58.95 -16.09
C PRO A 419 -47.05 59.90 -17.10
N PRO A 420 -48.28 59.59 -17.56
CA PRO A 420 -48.99 60.48 -18.46
C PRO A 420 -49.23 61.81 -17.76
N VAL A 421 -48.89 62.90 -18.46
CA VAL A 421 -48.98 64.30 -18.00
C VAL A 421 -50.42 64.71 -17.73
#